data_AF-A0A6G1RDQ2-F1
#
_entry.id   AF-A0A6G1RDQ2-F1
#
_cell.length_a   1.000
_cell.length_b   1.000
_cell.length_c   1.000
_cell.angle_alpha   90.00
_cell.angle_beta   90.00
_cell.angle_gamma   90.00
#
_symmetry.space_group_name_H-M   'P 1'
#
loop_
_entity.id
_entity.type
_entity.pdbx_description
1 polymer ?
#
loop_
_entity_poly.entity_id
_entity_poly.type
_entity_poly.pdbx_seq_one_letter_code
_entity_poly.pdbx_strand_id
1 'polypeptide(L)'
;MSSLDNLSLPNRETTEAREGTRRTAPRNSLESEEYVKDMIGLLNAKDFRERINGIRQLLSDTENNQGFVVANLVKIFDAFKSRLHDPNSKVNQVALETMHKMIPLLKDSLSPVINMLIPAMVDNNLNSKNPGIYAAATNVIQALCQHLDNYLLLQPFCTKAQFLNGKAKQDMTEKLADLVTEVYPR
;
A
#
# COMPACT_ATOMS: atom_id res chain seq x y z
N MET A 1 -40.68 10.45 53.22
CA MET A 1 -41.76 9.47 52.95
C MET A 1 -42.63 10.08 51.86
N SER A 2 -42.80 9.58 50.65
CA SER A 2 -42.45 8.30 50.01
C SER A 2 -42.63 8.54 48.50
N SER A 3 -41.64 8.19 47.66
CA SER A 3 -41.73 7.12 46.64
C SER A 3 -42.16 7.55 45.22
N LEU A 4 -41.21 7.32 44.30
CA LEU A 4 -41.34 6.84 42.91
C LEU A 4 -42.09 7.70 41.89
N ASP A 5 -41.39 8.22 40.88
CA ASP A 5 -41.33 7.49 39.60
C ASP A 5 -40.17 7.95 38.72
N ASN A 6 -39.43 6.96 38.23
CA ASN A 6 -38.19 7.06 37.46
C ASN A 6 -38.50 6.64 36.03
N LEU A 7 -38.81 7.61 35.15
CA LEU A 7 -39.10 7.32 33.74
C LEU A 7 -37.80 7.14 32.95
N SER A 8 -37.50 5.86 32.74
CA SER A 8 -36.48 5.33 31.85
C SER A 8 -36.79 5.69 30.38
N LEU A 9 -35.78 6.20 29.66
CA LEU A 9 -35.72 6.18 28.20
C LEU A 9 -34.53 5.30 27.80
N PRO A 10 -34.73 4.20 27.04
CA PRO A 10 -33.60 3.46 26.50
C PRO A 10 -33.14 4.16 25.21
N ASN A 11 -31.98 4.82 25.27
CA ASN A 11 -31.30 5.26 24.07
C ASN A 11 -30.68 4.03 23.40
N ARG A 12 -31.32 3.56 22.32
CA ARG A 12 -30.81 2.48 21.47
C ARG A 12 -29.64 3.01 20.65
N GLU A 13 -28.43 2.83 21.17
CA GLU A 13 -27.21 2.81 20.37
C GLU A 13 -27.14 1.44 19.66
N THR A 14 -27.56 1.38 18.41
CA THR A 14 -27.19 0.29 17.51
C THR A 14 -26.19 0.82 16.51
N THR A 15 -24.91 0.82 16.89
CA THR A 15 -23.80 0.91 15.96
C THR A 15 -23.30 -0.51 15.74
N GLU A 16 -23.91 -1.23 14.79
CA GLU A 16 -23.34 -2.48 14.28
C GLU A 16 -22.08 -2.14 13.48
N ALA A 17 -20.95 -2.11 14.19
CA ALA A 17 -19.65 -2.26 13.57
C ALA A 17 -19.60 -3.67 12.98
N ARG A 18 -19.75 -3.78 11.65
CA ARG A 18 -19.40 -5.00 10.92
C ARG A 18 -17.90 -5.22 11.06
N GLU A 19 -17.54 -5.95 12.11
CA GLU A 19 -16.21 -6.43 12.36
C GLU A 19 -15.89 -7.49 11.31
N GLY A 20 -15.18 -7.07 10.25
CA GLY A 20 -14.67 -8.00 9.26
C GLY A 20 -13.83 -9.06 9.96
N THR A 21 -14.18 -10.32 9.75
CA THR A 21 -13.52 -11.47 10.35
C THR A 21 -12.02 -11.42 10.04
N ARG A 22 -11.20 -10.96 11.00
CA ARG A 22 -9.74 -11.07 10.91
C ARG A 22 -9.40 -12.55 10.84
N ARG A 23 -8.85 -12.99 9.71
CA ARG A 23 -8.44 -14.39 9.56
C ARG A 23 -7.04 -14.58 10.13
N THR A 24 -6.84 -15.70 10.81
CA THR A 24 -5.57 -16.06 11.44
C THR A 24 -4.55 -16.52 10.39
N ALA A 25 -3.27 -16.37 10.70
CA ALA A 25 -2.15 -16.82 9.87
C ALA A 25 -2.21 -18.34 9.54
N PRO A 26 -1.76 -18.76 8.34
CA PRO A 26 -1.75 -20.16 7.92
C PRO A 26 -0.75 -21.01 8.71
N ARG A 27 -1.07 -22.28 8.98
CA ARG A 27 -0.28 -23.22 9.80
C ARG A 27 0.48 -24.29 8.99
N ASN A 28 0.16 -24.48 7.71
CA ASN A 28 0.88 -25.40 6.80
C ASN A 28 0.91 -24.87 5.34
N SER A 29 1.58 -25.59 4.43
CA SER A 29 1.80 -25.15 3.05
C SER A 29 0.52 -25.07 2.20
N LEU A 30 -0.40 -26.03 2.32
CA LEU A 30 -1.66 -26.03 1.59
C LEU A 30 -2.58 -24.89 2.05
N GLU A 31 -2.68 -24.69 3.36
CA GLU A 31 -3.42 -23.57 3.96
C GLU A 31 -2.80 -22.23 3.56
N SER A 32 -1.47 -22.16 3.45
CA SER A 32 -0.76 -20.98 2.95
C SER A 32 -1.12 -20.67 1.49
N GLU A 33 -1.22 -21.67 0.62
CA GLU A 33 -1.61 -21.46 -0.78
C GLU A 33 -3.06 -21.00 -0.93
N GLU A 34 -3.98 -21.59 -0.16
CA GLU A 34 -5.39 -21.17 -0.12
C GLU A 34 -5.52 -19.74 0.40
N TYR A 35 -4.79 -19.40 1.46
CA TYR A 35 -4.79 -18.04 2.01
C TYR A 35 -4.27 -17.00 1.00
N VAL A 36 -3.20 -17.31 0.26
CA VAL A 36 -2.71 -16.43 -0.82
C VAL A 36 -3.78 -16.24 -1.90
N LYS A 37 -4.48 -17.31 -2.31
CA LYS A 37 -5.55 -17.23 -3.31
C LYS A 37 -6.69 -16.34 -2.83
N ASP A 38 -7.11 -16.49 -1.58
CA ASP A 38 -8.17 -15.68 -0.99
C ASP A 38 -7.79 -14.20 -0.88
N MET A 39 -6.56 -13.90 -0.45
CA MET A 39 -6.02 -12.54 -0.42
C MET A 39 -6.02 -11.91 -1.81
N ILE A 40 -5.53 -12.64 -2.83
CA ILE A 40 -5.55 -12.19 -4.22
C ILE A 40 -6.99 -11.99 -4.71
N GLY A 41 -7.92 -12.85 -4.28
CA GLY A 41 -9.35 -12.72 -4.57
C GLY A 41 -9.93 -11.41 -4.04
N LEU A 42 -9.62 -11.03 -2.79
CA LEU A 42 -10.03 -9.75 -2.20
C LEU A 42 -9.41 -8.57 -2.96
N LEU A 43 -8.10 -8.63 -3.22
CA LEU A 43 -7.41 -7.58 -3.98
C LEU A 43 -8.05 -7.38 -5.36
N ASN A 44 -8.54 -8.43 -6.01
CA ASN A 44 -9.15 -8.40 -7.33
C ASN A 44 -10.69 -8.33 -7.32
N ALA A 45 -11.31 -8.08 -6.17
CA ALA A 45 -12.75 -8.05 -6.05
C ALA A 45 -13.41 -6.97 -6.92
N LYS A 46 -14.62 -7.27 -7.41
CA LYS A 46 -15.43 -6.32 -8.19
C LYS A 46 -15.85 -5.11 -7.34
N ASP A 47 -16.27 -5.36 -6.10
CA ASP A 47 -16.60 -4.28 -5.15
C ASP A 47 -15.33 -3.59 -4.66
N PHE A 48 -15.29 -2.27 -4.79
CA PHE A 48 -14.17 -1.46 -4.33
C PHE A 48 -13.95 -1.54 -2.80
N ARG A 49 -15.00 -1.82 -2.02
CA ARG A 49 -14.90 -2.02 -0.57
C ARG A 49 -14.14 -3.28 -0.23
N GLU A 50 -14.40 -4.37 -0.95
CA GLU A 50 -13.68 -5.63 -0.79
C GLU A 50 -12.21 -5.49 -1.21
N ARG A 51 -11.93 -4.71 -2.26
CA ARG A 51 -10.53 -4.37 -2.60
C ARG A 51 -9.84 -3.61 -1.47
N ILE A 52 -10.51 -2.63 -0.86
CA ILE A 52 -9.97 -1.91 0.31
C ILE A 52 -9.74 -2.86 1.48
N ASN A 53 -10.65 -3.81 1.72
CA ASN A 53 -10.46 -4.84 2.75
C ASN A 53 -9.23 -5.70 2.45
N GLY A 54 -9.05 -6.14 1.21
CA GLY A 54 -7.86 -6.88 0.77
C GLY A 54 -6.56 -6.10 0.97
N ILE A 55 -6.55 -4.79 0.65
CA ILE A 55 -5.39 -3.91 0.88
C ILE A 55 -5.07 -3.80 2.37
N ARG A 56 -6.08 -3.62 3.23
CA ARG A 56 -5.91 -3.54 4.69
C ARG A 56 -5.43 -4.86 5.27
N GLN A 57 -5.94 -5.98 4.77
CA GLN A 57 -5.50 -7.31 5.17
C GLN A 57 -4.03 -7.53 4.81
N LEU A 58 -3.61 -7.16 3.60
CA LEU A 58 -2.21 -7.22 3.18
C LEU A 58 -1.29 -6.40 4.11
N LEU A 59 -1.70 -5.20 4.51
CA LEU A 59 -0.95 -4.42 5.49
C LEU A 59 -0.83 -5.15 6.83
N SER A 60 -1.95 -5.65 7.35
CA SER A 60 -1.99 -6.42 8.60
C SER A 60 -1.08 -7.64 8.54
N ASP A 61 -1.04 -8.35 7.41
CA ASP A 61 -0.17 -9.51 7.24
C ASP A 61 1.30 -9.10 7.12
N THR A 62 1.58 -7.94 6.53
CA THR A 62 2.94 -7.39 6.48
C THR A 62 3.44 -7.00 7.89
N GLU A 63 2.56 -6.46 8.73
CA GLU A 63 2.88 -6.06 10.12
C GLU A 63 3.03 -7.28 11.06
N ASN A 64 2.14 -8.27 10.92
CA ASN A 64 2.02 -9.35 11.91
C ASN A 64 2.59 -10.69 11.44
N ASN A 65 2.83 -10.84 10.13
CA ASN A 65 3.24 -12.10 9.53
C ASN A 65 4.18 -11.88 8.33
N GLN A 66 5.15 -10.98 8.50
CA GLN A 66 6.03 -10.52 7.42
C GLN A 66 6.69 -11.67 6.63
N GLY A 67 7.11 -12.74 7.31
CA GLY A 67 7.73 -13.90 6.66
C GLY A 67 6.83 -14.57 5.60
N PHE A 68 5.52 -14.63 5.86
CA PHE A 68 4.54 -15.13 4.88
C PHE A 68 4.44 -14.22 3.65
N VAL A 69 4.41 -12.90 3.86
CA VAL A 69 4.34 -11.92 2.77
C VAL A 69 5.61 -11.98 1.92
N VAL A 70 6.78 -12.05 2.54
CA VAL A 70 8.07 -12.17 1.84
C VAL A 70 8.15 -13.49 1.05
N ALA A 71 7.70 -14.61 1.63
CA ALA A 71 7.68 -15.91 0.96
C ALA A 71 6.76 -15.93 -0.29
N ASN A 72 5.74 -15.08 -0.33
CA ASN A 72 4.76 -15.01 -1.43
C ASN A 72 4.80 -13.69 -2.19
N LEU A 73 5.88 -12.92 -2.04
CA LEU A 73 5.96 -11.51 -2.41
C LEU A 73 5.56 -11.25 -3.86
N VAL A 74 6.17 -11.99 -4.79
CA VAL A 74 5.91 -11.79 -6.23
C VAL A 74 4.44 -12.01 -6.56
N LYS A 75 3.82 -13.08 -6.04
CA LYS A 75 2.40 -13.41 -6.31
C LYS A 75 1.45 -12.35 -5.77
N ILE A 76 1.69 -11.92 -4.52
CA ILE A 76 0.86 -10.91 -3.84
C ILE A 76 1.00 -9.55 -4.52
N PHE A 77 2.23 -9.11 -4.79
CA PHE A 77 2.48 -7.80 -5.39
C PHE A 77 2.10 -7.72 -6.87
N ASP A 78 2.09 -8.84 -7.58
CA ASP A 78 1.54 -8.92 -8.94
C ASP A 78 0.04 -8.57 -8.97
N ALA A 79 -0.72 -9.01 -7.97
CA ALA A 79 -2.12 -8.63 -7.82
C ALA A 79 -2.27 -7.19 -7.28
N PHE A 80 -1.51 -6.84 -6.24
CA PHE A 80 -1.59 -5.55 -5.57
C PHE A 80 -1.21 -4.36 -6.47
N LYS A 81 -0.28 -4.53 -7.44
CA LYS A 81 0.15 -3.44 -8.32
C LYS A 81 -1.01 -2.73 -9.03
N SER A 82 -2.06 -3.48 -9.37
CA SER A 82 -3.27 -2.98 -10.03
C SER A 82 -4.11 -2.04 -9.15
N ARG A 83 -3.85 -2.02 -7.84
CA ARG A 83 -4.48 -1.14 -6.87
C ARG A 83 -3.76 0.20 -6.76
N LEU A 84 -2.47 0.27 -7.10
CA LEU A 84 -1.68 1.52 -7.12
C LEU A 84 -2.07 2.47 -8.26
N HIS A 85 -2.87 1.97 -9.21
CA HIS A 85 -3.47 2.72 -10.31
C HIS A 85 -4.94 2.29 -10.51
N ASP A 86 -5.66 2.06 -9.41
CA ASP A 86 -7.07 1.61 -9.46
C ASP A 86 -7.96 2.69 -10.10
N PRO A 87 -8.95 2.31 -10.93
CA PRO A 87 -9.92 3.27 -11.48
C PRO A 87 -10.75 3.97 -10.39
N ASN A 88 -10.91 3.35 -9.22
CA ASN A 88 -11.50 4.02 -8.07
C ASN A 88 -10.42 4.77 -7.28
N SER A 89 -10.52 6.10 -7.27
CA SER A 89 -9.54 6.98 -6.61
C SER A 89 -9.37 6.70 -5.11
N LYS A 90 -10.41 6.23 -4.42
CA LYS A 90 -10.31 5.87 -3.00
C LYS A 90 -9.48 4.60 -2.80
N VAL A 91 -9.67 3.59 -3.65
CA VAL A 91 -8.84 2.37 -3.64
C VAL A 91 -7.39 2.71 -3.96
N ASN A 92 -7.17 3.55 -4.99
CA ASN A 92 -5.83 4.02 -5.38
C ASN A 92 -5.10 4.71 -4.23
N GLN A 93 -5.78 5.65 -3.57
CA GLN A 93 -5.19 6.38 -2.45
C GLN A 93 -4.85 5.42 -1.28
N VAL A 94 -5.78 4.54 -0.90
CA VAL A 94 -5.56 3.56 0.18
C VAL A 94 -4.41 2.61 -0.16
N ALA A 95 -4.27 2.21 -1.43
CA ALA A 95 -3.14 1.38 -1.87
C ALA A 95 -1.80 2.09 -1.72
N LEU A 96 -1.70 3.37 -2.13
CA LEU A 96 -0.48 4.16 -1.98
C LEU A 96 -0.13 4.40 -0.50
N GLU A 97 -1.11 4.76 0.32
CA GLU A 97 -0.93 4.94 1.77
C GLU A 97 -0.50 3.63 2.45
N THR A 98 -1.01 2.51 1.98
CA THR A 98 -0.62 1.18 2.46
C THR A 98 0.80 0.82 2.01
N MET A 99 1.14 1.09 0.75
CA MET A 99 2.50 0.88 0.23
C MET A 99 3.53 1.67 1.03
N HIS A 100 3.24 2.94 1.32
CA HIS A 100 4.09 3.78 2.17
C HIS A 100 4.42 3.11 3.52
N LYS A 101 3.43 2.47 4.16
CA LYS A 101 3.61 1.75 5.43
C LYS A 101 4.35 0.41 5.28
N MET A 102 4.18 -0.28 4.15
CA MET A 102 4.83 -1.58 3.91
C MET A 102 6.31 -1.45 3.56
N ILE A 103 6.73 -0.33 2.95
CA ILE A 103 8.14 -0.09 2.58
C ILE A 103 9.12 -0.26 3.76
N PRO A 104 8.97 0.42 4.91
CA PRO A 104 9.90 0.28 6.03
C PRO A 104 9.88 -1.13 6.66
N LEU A 105 8.79 -1.88 6.48
CA LEU A 105 8.68 -3.25 6.96
C LEU A 105 9.47 -4.19 6.03
N LEU A 106 9.20 -4.12 4.72
CA LEU A 106 9.74 -5.06 3.73
C LEU A 106 11.18 -4.72 3.27
N LYS A 107 11.54 -3.43 3.22
CA LYS A 107 12.88 -2.92 2.84
C LYS A 107 13.40 -3.60 1.56
N ASP A 108 14.63 -4.09 1.58
CA ASP A 108 15.30 -4.75 0.45
C ASP A 108 14.61 -6.05 -0.01
N SER A 109 13.69 -6.62 0.79
CA SER A 109 12.86 -7.74 0.33
C SER A 109 12.03 -7.35 -0.89
N LEU A 110 11.77 -6.06 -1.12
CA LEU A 110 11.05 -5.54 -2.29
C LEU A 110 11.86 -5.61 -3.59
N SER A 111 13.17 -5.88 -3.54
CA SER A 111 14.04 -5.92 -4.73
C SER A 111 13.49 -6.72 -5.92
N PRO A 112 12.91 -7.93 -5.74
CA PRO A 112 12.36 -8.70 -6.87
C PRO A 112 11.16 -8.06 -7.56
N VAL A 113 10.45 -7.13 -6.90
CA VAL A 113 9.22 -6.52 -7.41
C VAL A 113 9.35 -5.02 -7.68
N ILE A 114 10.46 -4.39 -7.31
CA ILE A 114 10.61 -2.93 -7.32
C ILE A 114 10.44 -2.32 -8.72
N ASN A 115 11.00 -2.97 -9.74
CA ASN A 115 10.94 -2.52 -11.13
C ASN A 115 9.50 -2.54 -11.69
N MET A 116 8.66 -3.43 -11.17
CA MET A 116 7.24 -3.49 -11.52
C MET A 116 6.43 -2.45 -10.74
N LEU A 117 6.79 -2.20 -9.48
CA LEU A 117 6.03 -1.29 -8.62
C LEU A 117 6.29 0.18 -8.95
N ILE A 118 7.53 0.57 -9.24
CA ILE A 118 7.87 1.99 -9.45
C ILE A 118 6.99 2.65 -10.54
N PRO A 119 6.83 2.07 -11.74
CA PRO A 119 5.92 2.63 -12.74
C PRO A 119 4.47 2.73 -12.23
N ALA A 120 3.98 1.69 -11.55
CA ALA A 120 2.61 1.65 -11.02
C ALA A 120 2.36 2.73 -9.94
N MET A 121 3.39 3.12 -9.19
CA MET A 121 3.31 4.13 -8.14
C MET A 121 3.47 5.55 -8.70
N VAL A 122 4.18 5.73 -9.82
CA VAL A 122 4.65 7.04 -10.27
C VAL A 122 3.83 7.60 -11.44
N ASP A 123 3.51 6.79 -12.46
CA ASP A 123 3.14 7.26 -13.81
C ASP A 123 1.97 8.24 -13.82
N ASN A 124 0.90 7.92 -13.10
CA ASN A 124 -0.30 8.74 -13.04
C ASN A 124 -0.47 9.45 -11.69
N ASN A 125 0.13 8.92 -10.63
CA ASN A 125 -0.15 9.41 -9.29
C ASN A 125 0.58 10.72 -8.98
N LEU A 126 1.80 10.91 -9.48
CA LEU A 126 2.53 12.18 -9.33
C LEU A 126 1.97 13.33 -10.17
N ASN A 127 1.12 13.02 -11.15
CA ASN A 127 0.38 14.03 -11.93
C ASN A 127 -1.11 14.06 -11.56
N SER A 128 -1.51 13.37 -10.49
CA SER A 128 -2.91 13.29 -10.08
C SER A 128 -3.43 14.65 -9.66
N LYS A 129 -4.63 15.00 -10.15
CA LYS A 129 -5.37 16.19 -9.68
C LYS A 129 -5.99 15.97 -8.29
N ASN A 130 -6.01 14.73 -7.79
CA ASN A 130 -6.46 14.44 -6.44
C ASN A 130 -5.29 14.66 -5.46
N PRO A 131 -5.37 15.65 -4.56
CA PRO A 131 -4.27 15.99 -3.66
C PRO A 131 -3.91 14.86 -2.70
N GLY A 132 -4.88 14.02 -2.31
CA GLY A 132 -4.62 12.86 -1.45
C GLY A 132 -3.79 11.78 -2.15
N ILE A 133 -4.06 11.53 -3.44
CA ILE A 133 -3.27 10.59 -4.26
C ILE A 133 -1.86 11.15 -4.50
N TYR A 134 -1.76 12.43 -4.87
CA TYR A 134 -0.47 13.07 -5.07
C TYR A 134 0.40 13.00 -3.81
N ALA A 135 -0.14 13.41 -2.65
CA ALA A 135 0.57 13.35 -1.38
C ALA A 135 0.99 11.92 -1.02
N ALA A 136 0.10 10.93 -1.20
CA ALA A 136 0.43 9.54 -0.93
C ALA A 136 1.56 9.01 -1.85
N ALA A 137 1.57 9.38 -3.13
CA ALA A 137 2.63 8.99 -4.05
C ALA A 137 3.98 9.64 -3.71
N THR A 138 3.99 10.91 -3.33
CA THR A 138 5.21 11.59 -2.87
C THR A 138 5.77 10.91 -1.61
N ASN A 139 4.91 10.55 -0.65
CA ASN A 139 5.32 9.83 0.55
C ASN A 139 5.91 8.45 0.24
N VAL A 140 5.32 7.72 -0.72
CA VAL A 140 5.86 6.43 -1.20
C VAL A 140 7.27 6.62 -1.77
N ILE A 141 7.49 7.59 -2.65
CA ILE A 141 8.82 7.84 -3.25
C ILE A 141 9.84 8.20 -2.18
N GLN A 142 9.46 9.06 -1.24
CA GLN A 142 10.33 9.42 -0.12
C GLN A 142 10.70 8.20 0.72
N ALA A 143 9.74 7.34 1.06
CA ALA A 143 10.02 6.13 1.82
C ALA A 143 10.90 5.14 1.06
N LEU A 144 10.77 5.03 -0.27
CA LEU A 144 11.68 4.22 -1.08
C LEU A 144 13.13 4.71 -0.90
N CYS A 145 13.38 6.00 -1.10
CA CYS A 145 14.71 6.59 -0.92
C CYS A 145 15.26 6.43 0.51
N GLN A 146 14.39 6.40 1.53
CA GLN A 146 14.83 6.27 2.93
C GLN A 146 15.13 4.85 3.37
N HIS A 147 14.56 3.83 2.71
CA HIS A 147 14.53 2.46 3.23
C HIS A 147 15.08 1.40 2.28
N LEU A 148 15.30 1.73 1.01
CA LEU A 148 15.88 0.81 0.03
C LEU A 148 17.26 1.33 -0.38
N ASP A 149 18.12 0.41 -0.80
CA ASP A 149 19.40 0.76 -1.39
C ASP A 149 19.22 1.70 -2.60
N ASN A 150 19.88 2.86 -2.55
CA ASN A 150 19.88 3.86 -3.61
C ASN A 150 20.31 3.30 -4.97
N TYR A 151 21.23 2.32 -5.00
CA TYR A 151 21.64 1.66 -6.24
C TYR A 151 20.48 0.93 -6.94
N LEU A 152 19.54 0.39 -6.17
CA LEU A 152 18.35 -0.28 -6.68
C LEU A 152 17.35 0.72 -7.29
N LEU A 153 17.33 1.96 -6.79
CA LEU A 153 16.37 3.00 -7.18
C LEU A 153 16.86 3.87 -8.34
N LEU A 154 18.18 4.05 -8.48
CA LEU A 154 18.78 4.92 -9.49
C LEU A 154 18.26 4.63 -10.90
N GLN A 155 18.40 3.39 -11.37
CA GLN A 155 18.04 3.05 -12.74
C GLN A 155 16.52 3.17 -13.00
N PRO A 156 15.62 2.66 -12.13
CA PRO A 156 14.19 2.88 -12.28
C PRO A 156 13.77 4.36 -12.26
N PHE A 157 14.34 5.17 -11.36
CA PHE A 157 14.00 6.59 -11.26
C PHE A 157 14.50 7.36 -12.49
N CYS A 158 15.73 7.10 -12.93
CA CYS A 158 16.28 7.65 -14.17
C CYS A 158 15.39 7.31 -15.37
N THR A 159 14.99 6.05 -15.49
CA THR A 159 14.11 5.60 -16.57
C THR A 159 12.78 6.32 -16.52
N LYS A 160 12.13 6.42 -15.35
CA LYS A 160 10.84 7.09 -15.25
C LYS A 160 10.92 8.60 -15.49
N ALA A 161 11.95 9.27 -15.00
CA ALA A 161 12.15 10.71 -15.20
C ALA A 161 12.20 11.12 -16.69
N GLN A 162 12.63 10.21 -17.57
CA GLN A 162 12.64 10.46 -19.02
C GLN A 162 11.23 10.60 -19.61
N PHE A 163 10.25 9.88 -19.08
CA PHE A 163 8.88 9.81 -19.62
C PHE A 163 7.86 10.64 -18.83
N LEU A 164 8.23 11.11 -17.63
CA LEU A 164 7.40 12.03 -16.87
C LEU A 164 7.42 13.44 -17.48
N ASN A 165 6.41 14.24 -17.13
CA ASN A 165 6.29 15.63 -17.52
C ASN A 165 5.83 16.50 -16.34
N GLY A 166 5.92 17.82 -16.50
CA GLY A 166 5.44 18.79 -15.52
C GLY A 166 6.01 18.58 -14.11
N LYS A 167 5.12 18.65 -13.12
CA LYS A 167 5.48 18.54 -11.70
C LYS A 167 6.04 17.16 -11.34
N ALA A 168 5.48 16.08 -11.90
CA ALA A 168 6.01 14.74 -11.65
C ALA A 168 7.47 14.56 -12.09
N LYS A 169 7.85 15.14 -13.25
CA LYS A 169 9.24 15.09 -13.71
C LYS A 169 10.16 15.89 -12.78
N GLN A 170 9.71 17.07 -12.35
CA GLN A 170 10.45 17.88 -11.39
C GLN A 170 10.70 17.10 -10.09
N ASP A 171 9.63 16.56 -9.48
CA ASP A 171 9.72 15.80 -8.22
C ASP A 171 10.68 14.61 -8.33
N MET A 172 10.62 13.87 -9.44
CA MET A 172 11.52 12.74 -9.68
C MET A 172 12.97 13.18 -9.88
N THR A 173 13.20 14.30 -10.56
CA THR A 173 14.56 14.82 -10.82
C THR A 173 15.19 15.36 -9.54
N GLU A 174 14.42 16.02 -8.68
CA GLU A 174 14.88 16.45 -7.36
C GLU A 174 15.33 15.24 -6.53
N LYS A 175 14.53 14.16 -6.50
CA LYS A 175 14.92 12.93 -5.79
C LYS A 175 16.14 12.24 -6.38
N LEU A 176 16.30 12.26 -7.71
CA LEU A 176 17.51 11.75 -8.36
C LEU A 176 18.76 12.54 -7.98
N ALA A 177 18.66 13.87 -7.86
CA ALA A 177 19.79 14.70 -7.44
C ALA A 177 20.26 14.36 -6.02
N ASP A 178 19.31 14.14 -5.10
CA ASP A 178 19.60 13.66 -3.74
C ASP A 178 20.30 12.29 -3.77
N LEU A 179 19.72 11.31 -4.49
CA LEU A 179 20.24 9.95 -4.59
C LEU A 179 21.67 9.89 -5.16
N VAL A 180 21.96 10.65 -6.22
CA VAL A 180 23.30 10.67 -6.84
C VAL A 180 24.36 11.17 -5.88
N THR A 181 24.01 12.17 -5.05
CA THR A 181 24.94 12.75 -4.07
C THR A 181 25.28 11.75 -2.96
N GLU A 182 24.32 10.91 -2.57
CA GLU A 182 24.52 9.86 -1.55
C GLU A 182 25.30 8.65 -2.09
N VAL A 183 25.06 8.28 -3.35
CA VAL A 183 25.72 7.12 -3.99
C VAL A 183 27.16 7.41 -4.42
N TYR A 184 27.42 8.64 -4.86
CA TYR A 184 28.75 9.10 -5.29
C TYR A 184 29.19 10.31 -4.47
N PRO A 185 29.53 10.11 -3.17
CA PRO A 185 30.08 11.18 -2.35
C PRO A 185 31.39 11.67 -2.97
N ARG A 186 31.54 12.99 -3.07
CA ARG A 186 32.72 13.65 -3.65
C ARG A 186 33.98 13.45 -2.82
#